data_AF-A0ABD0YS06-F1
#
_entry.id   AF-A0ABD0YS06-F1
#
_cell.length_a   1.000
_cell.length_b   1.000
_cell.length_c   1.000
_cell.angle_alpha   90.00
_cell.angle_beta   90.00
_cell.angle_gamma   90.00
#
_symmetry.space_group_name_H-M   'P 1'
#
loop_
_entity.id
_entity.type
_entity.pdbx_description
1 polymer ?
#
loop_
_entity_poly.entity_id
_entity_poly.type
_entity_poly.pdbx_seq_one_letter_code
_entity_poly.pdbx_strand_id
1 'polypeptide(L)'
;LQSRLQGVNTALIQCLIGESNSVLRQVSDIPRLFRRTNRDTPNKPCGYVTSLLEAVQVFYKKHHDHPQTPLWLQFFFSDITKQYYSSVAEVLTSVQKTEESLRRLKKARDRSTSQATVSPNDRRPGDDDKIRLQLLIDVRAFFKGVEQMGVKTSSIEKLSELLMLVETTQRS
;
A
#
# COMPACT_ATOMS: atom_id res chain seq x y z
N LEU A 1 -27.62 18.03 22.72
CA LEU A 1 -26.15 18.13 22.94
C LEU A 1 -25.40 16.90 22.41
N GLN A 2 -25.85 15.68 22.72
CA GLN A 2 -25.24 14.42 22.27
C GLN A 2 -25.15 14.26 20.74
N SER A 3 -26.19 14.66 19.99
CA SER A 3 -26.18 14.64 18.51
C SER A 3 -25.17 15.62 17.88
N ARG A 4 -24.92 16.78 18.50
CA ARG A 4 -23.93 17.75 18.00
C ARG A 4 -22.49 17.27 18.25
N LEU A 5 -22.25 16.61 19.38
CA LEU A 5 -20.95 15.99 19.69
C LEU A 5 -20.67 14.83 18.72
N GLN A 6 -21.67 14.01 18.39
CA GLN A 6 -21.52 12.95 17.38
C GLN A 6 -21.20 13.52 15.99
N GLY A 7 -21.83 14.62 15.57
CA GLY A 7 -21.52 15.28 14.29
C GLY A 7 -20.08 15.80 14.21
N VAL A 8 -19.57 16.39 15.30
CA VAL A 8 -18.17 16.86 15.38
C VAL A 8 -17.19 15.69 15.34
N ASN A 9 -17.50 14.59 16.05
CA ASN A 9 -16.66 13.40 16.08
C ASN A 9 -16.56 12.72 14.69
N THR A 10 -17.68 12.64 13.96
CA THR A 10 -17.69 12.14 12.59
C THR A 10 -16.89 13.03 11.65
N ALA A 11 -17.04 14.35 11.74
CA ALA A 11 -16.29 15.30 10.91
C ALA A 11 -14.78 15.18 11.15
N LEU A 12 -14.35 15.00 12.39
CA LEU A 12 -12.94 14.83 12.74
C LEU A 12 -12.34 13.58 12.08
N ILE A 13 -13.04 12.45 12.14
CA ILE A 13 -12.58 11.21 11.50
C ILE A 13 -12.57 11.34 9.97
N GLN A 14 -13.57 12.01 9.39
CA GLN A 14 -13.58 12.28 7.96
C GLN A 14 -12.42 13.18 7.51
N CYS A 15 -12.03 14.18 8.31
CA CYS A 15 -10.84 14.99 8.06
C CYS A 15 -9.56 14.12 8.09
N LEU A 16 -9.41 13.29 9.13
CA LEU A 16 -8.27 12.39 9.25
C LEU A 16 -8.18 11.39 8.08
N ILE A 17 -9.33 10.85 7.64
CA ILE A 17 -9.43 9.99 6.46
C ILE A 17 -8.99 10.76 5.20
N GLY A 18 -9.48 11.98 5.00
CA GLY A 18 -9.15 12.80 3.83
C GLY A 18 -7.66 13.10 3.73
N GLU A 19 -7.04 13.52 4.84
CA GLU A 19 -5.60 13.75 4.92
C GLU A 19 -4.80 12.47 4.66
N SER A 20 -5.21 11.37 5.28
CA SER A 20 -4.57 10.06 5.14
C SER A 20 -4.65 9.52 3.71
N ASN A 21 -5.81 9.64 3.05
CA ASN A 21 -6.00 9.25 1.65
C ASN A 21 -5.11 10.07 0.71
N SER A 22 -4.87 11.35 1.03
CA SER A 22 -3.99 12.18 0.22
C SER A 22 -2.55 11.66 0.21
N VAL A 23 -2.06 11.20 1.36
CA VAL A 23 -0.72 10.63 1.55
C VAL A 23 -0.65 9.23 0.94
N LEU A 24 -1.68 8.42 1.11
CA LEU A 24 -1.77 7.04 0.61
C LEU A 24 -1.62 6.94 -0.92
N ARG A 25 -2.02 7.98 -1.67
CA ARG A 25 -1.86 8.05 -3.14
C ARG A 25 -0.41 7.86 -3.61
N GLN A 26 0.56 8.15 -2.75
CA GLN A 26 1.99 7.94 -3.04
C GLN A 26 2.37 6.46 -3.25
N VAL A 27 1.52 5.50 -2.88
CA VAL A 27 1.71 4.08 -3.22
C VAL A 27 1.86 3.87 -4.75
N SER A 28 1.19 4.70 -5.55
CA SER A 28 1.27 4.66 -7.02
C SER A 28 2.63 5.08 -7.58
N ASP A 29 3.46 5.73 -6.75
CA ASP A 29 4.82 6.15 -7.12
C ASP A 29 5.86 5.05 -6.88
N ILE A 30 5.54 4.00 -6.11
CA ILE A 30 6.48 2.89 -5.81
C ILE A 30 7.10 2.30 -7.08
N PRO A 31 6.35 2.03 -8.18
CA PRO A 31 6.96 1.55 -9.41
C PRO A 31 8.02 2.50 -9.98
N ARG A 32 7.81 3.82 -9.87
CA ARG A 32 8.77 4.82 -10.33
C ARG A 32 10.01 4.86 -9.45
N LEU A 33 9.87 4.59 -8.14
CA LEU A 33 10.98 4.60 -7.20
C LEU A 33 11.98 3.47 -7.41
N PHE A 34 11.54 2.32 -7.92
CA PHE A 34 12.42 1.16 -8.12
C PHE A 34 12.81 0.96 -9.59
N ARG A 35 11.92 1.22 -10.54
CA ARG A 35 12.23 1.08 -11.97
C ARG A 35 13.39 1.97 -12.35
N ARG A 36 14.41 1.38 -12.95
CA ARG A 36 15.58 2.09 -13.49
C ARG A 36 16.41 2.83 -12.44
N THR A 37 16.30 2.43 -11.17
CA THR A 37 17.10 3.02 -10.09
C THR A 37 18.15 2.02 -9.59
N ASN A 38 19.30 2.52 -9.16
CA ASN A 38 20.29 1.71 -8.44
C ASN A 38 19.94 1.58 -6.94
N ARG A 39 18.66 1.71 -6.56
CA ARG A 39 18.27 1.56 -5.15
C ARG A 39 18.53 0.14 -4.66
N ASP A 40 19.05 0.06 -3.45
CA ASP A 40 19.20 -1.19 -2.72
C ASP A 40 17.85 -1.88 -2.50
N THR A 41 17.90 -3.16 -2.18
CA THR A 41 16.72 -3.96 -1.84
C THR A 41 15.96 -3.28 -0.69
N PRO A 42 14.65 -3.06 -0.84
CA PRO A 42 13.87 -2.37 0.19
C PRO A 42 13.88 -3.14 1.51
N ASN A 43 14.11 -2.42 2.60
CA ASN A 43 14.19 -2.97 3.96
C ASN A 43 13.42 -2.14 5.01
N LYS A 44 12.82 -1.02 4.59
CA LYS A 44 12.09 -0.08 5.44
C LYS A 44 10.79 0.33 4.75
N PRO A 45 9.74 0.63 5.52
CA PRO A 45 8.51 1.14 4.95
C PRO A 45 8.74 2.51 4.29
N CYS A 46 7.93 2.82 3.27
CA CYS A 46 7.95 4.11 2.62
C CYS A 46 7.52 5.23 3.58
N GLY A 47 7.96 6.45 3.28
CA GLY A 47 7.62 7.65 4.07
C GLY A 47 6.11 7.83 4.22
N TYR A 48 5.33 7.56 3.17
CA TYR A 48 3.86 7.70 3.22
C TYR A 48 3.20 6.80 4.28
N VAL A 49 3.67 5.56 4.46
CA VAL A 49 3.16 4.63 5.49
C VAL A 49 3.52 5.15 6.87
N THR A 50 4.76 5.62 7.02
CA THR A 50 5.25 6.18 8.28
C THR A 50 4.44 7.42 8.68
N SER A 51 4.27 8.37 7.77
CA SER A 51 3.48 9.58 8.01
C SER A 51 2.00 9.27 8.29
N LEU A 52 1.42 8.30 7.59
CA LEU A 52 0.07 7.82 7.86
C LEU A 52 -0.06 7.29 9.29
N LEU A 53 0.82 6.38 9.70
CA LEU A 53 0.80 5.79 11.04
C LEU A 53 1.07 6.82 12.13
N GLU A 54 1.97 7.78 11.90
CA GLU A 54 2.26 8.88 12.81
C GLU A 54 1.04 9.77 13.03
N ALA A 55 0.33 10.17 11.96
CA ALA A 55 -0.88 10.98 12.05
C ALA A 55 -1.96 10.30 12.91
N VAL A 56 -2.17 9.00 12.69
CA VAL A 56 -3.15 8.22 13.46
C VAL A 56 -2.66 7.99 14.90
N GLN A 57 -1.36 7.81 15.11
CA GLN A 57 -0.80 7.68 16.45
C GLN A 57 -0.97 8.98 17.27
N VAL A 58 -0.78 10.15 16.65
CA VAL A 58 -1.05 11.45 17.29
C VAL A 58 -2.53 11.56 17.66
N PHE A 59 -3.42 11.18 16.74
CA PHE A 59 -4.86 11.12 17.02
C PHE A 59 -5.18 10.18 18.18
N TYR A 60 -4.64 8.96 18.17
CA TYR A 60 -4.84 7.97 19.22
C TYR A 60 -4.36 8.49 20.58
N LYS A 61 -3.14 9.02 20.68
CA LYS A 61 -2.62 9.57 21.95
C LYS A 61 -3.53 10.67 22.52
N LYS A 62 -4.08 11.53 21.65
CA LYS A 62 -4.97 12.63 22.07
C LYS A 62 -6.35 12.15 22.55
N HIS A 63 -6.83 11.03 22.03
CA HIS A 63 -8.21 10.58 22.24
C HIS A 63 -8.34 9.19 22.88
N HIS A 64 -7.25 8.53 23.28
CA HIS A 64 -7.27 7.14 23.76
C HIS A 64 -8.24 6.88 24.93
N ASP A 65 -8.42 7.86 25.83
CA ASP A 65 -9.33 7.76 26.98
C ASP A 65 -10.81 7.89 26.59
N HIS A 66 -11.12 8.31 25.36
CA HIS A 66 -12.51 8.51 24.93
C HIS A 66 -13.17 7.16 24.59
N PRO A 67 -14.37 6.86 25.13
CA PRO A 67 -15.03 5.56 24.94
C PRO A 67 -15.32 5.18 23.48
N GLN A 68 -15.45 6.16 22.59
CA GLN A 68 -15.70 5.93 21.16
C GLN A 68 -14.43 5.76 20.31
N THR A 69 -13.24 5.96 20.88
CA THR A 69 -11.98 5.89 20.13
C THR A 69 -11.75 4.56 19.42
N PRO A 70 -12.05 3.39 20.02
CA PRO A 70 -11.94 2.12 19.32
C PRO A 70 -12.83 2.06 18.06
N LEU A 71 -14.07 2.57 18.14
CA LEU A 71 -15.00 2.61 17.01
C LEU A 71 -14.52 3.57 15.91
N TRP A 72 -13.99 4.73 16.30
CA TRP A 72 -13.44 5.70 15.38
C TRP A 72 -12.24 5.16 14.62
N LEU A 73 -11.31 4.52 15.32
CA LEU A 73 -10.16 3.88 14.70
C LEU A 73 -10.58 2.73 13.80
N GLN A 74 -11.55 1.92 14.22
CA GLN A 74 -12.08 0.85 13.38
C GLN A 74 -12.67 1.38 12.07
N PHE A 75 -13.47 2.45 12.14
CA PHE A 75 -14.05 3.09 10.95
C PHE A 75 -12.96 3.68 10.06
N PHE A 76 -12.04 4.46 10.65
CA PHE A 76 -10.90 5.06 9.96
C PHE A 76 -10.08 3.99 9.22
N PHE A 77 -9.62 2.95 9.94
CA PHE A 77 -8.78 1.92 9.36
C PHE A 77 -9.52 1.11 8.31
N SER A 78 -10.82 0.85 8.48
CA SER A 78 -11.59 0.14 7.45
C SER A 78 -11.68 0.94 6.16
N ASP A 79 -11.88 2.26 6.24
CA ASP A 79 -11.94 3.13 5.07
C ASP A 79 -10.57 3.22 4.36
N ILE A 80 -9.52 3.53 5.13
CA ILE A 80 -8.15 3.60 4.61
C ILE A 80 -7.69 2.27 4.02
N THR A 81 -8.02 1.15 4.65
CA THR A 81 -7.61 -0.18 4.17
C THR A 81 -8.29 -0.55 2.86
N LYS A 82 -9.55 -0.15 2.63
CA LYS A 82 -10.22 -0.32 1.33
C LYS A 82 -9.51 0.44 0.23
N GLN A 83 -9.22 1.72 0.48
CA GLN A 83 -8.52 2.54 -0.49
C GLN A 83 -7.12 2.00 -0.74
N TYR A 84 -6.43 1.54 0.31
CA TYR A 84 -5.09 0.98 0.21
C TYR A 84 -5.09 -0.32 -0.60
N TYR A 85 -6.05 -1.19 -0.34
CA TYR A 85 -6.27 -2.41 -1.13
C TYR A 85 -6.45 -2.10 -2.61
N SER A 86 -7.33 -1.14 -2.96
CA SER A 86 -7.55 -0.78 -4.36
C SER A 86 -6.27 -0.29 -5.03
N SER A 87 -5.55 0.63 -4.38
CA SER A 87 -4.33 1.21 -4.95
C SER A 87 -3.18 0.19 -5.05
N VAL A 88 -3.02 -0.71 -4.07
CA VAL A 88 -2.03 -1.80 -4.14
C VAL A 88 -2.38 -2.79 -5.25
N ALA A 89 -3.65 -3.17 -5.37
CA ALA A 89 -4.11 -4.08 -6.42
C ALA A 89 -3.88 -3.49 -7.83
N GLU A 90 -4.13 -2.18 -8.01
CA GLU A 90 -3.84 -1.48 -9.26
C GLU A 90 -2.35 -1.51 -9.62
N VAL A 91 -1.48 -1.22 -8.65
CA VAL A 91 -0.03 -1.26 -8.83
C VAL A 91 0.43 -2.67 -9.21
N LEU A 92 0.00 -3.69 -8.46
CA LEU A 92 0.38 -5.09 -8.73
C LEU A 92 -0.14 -5.57 -10.08
N THR A 93 -1.38 -5.20 -10.45
CA THR A 93 -1.95 -5.51 -11.77
C THR A 93 -1.12 -4.86 -12.90
N SER A 94 -0.66 -3.63 -12.72
CA SER A 94 0.20 -2.93 -13.68
C SER A 94 1.56 -3.61 -13.83
N VAL A 95 2.15 -4.06 -12.72
CA VAL A 95 3.39 -4.84 -12.71
C VAL A 95 3.20 -6.15 -13.47
N GLN A 96 2.18 -6.94 -13.13
CA GLN A 96 1.89 -8.22 -13.79
C GLN A 96 1.67 -8.07 -15.31
N LYS A 97 0.85 -7.10 -15.73
CA LYS A 97 0.61 -6.83 -17.17
C LYS A 97 1.91 -6.48 -17.91
N THR A 98 2.80 -5.74 -17.25
CA THR A 98 4.11 -5.40 -17.81
C THR A 98 4.95 -6.66 -18.00
N GLU A 99 5.05 -7.51 -16.99
CA GLU A 99 5.84 -8.75 -17.05
C GLU A 99 5.33 -9.71 -18.12
N GLU A 100 4.01 -9.87 -18.24
CA GLU A 100 3.42 -10.72 -19.27
C GLU A 100 3.71 -10.21 -20.69
N SER A 101 3.65 -8.89 -20.90
CA SER A 101 4.02 -8.26 -22.16
C SER A 101 5.48 -8.54 -22.53
N LEU A 102 6.40 -8.37 -21.56
CA LEU A 102 7.82 -8.66 -21.74
C LEU A 102 8.09 -10.15 -22.02
N ARG A 103 7.41 -11.05 -21.30
CA ARG A 103 7.51 -12.50 -21.51
C ARG A 103 7.08 -12.89 -22.92
N ARG A 104 5.98 -12.31 -23.41
CA ARG A 104 5.48 -12.54 -24.78
C ARG A 104 6.45 -12.00 -25.83
N LEU A 105 7.01 -10.80 -25.63
CA LEU A 105 8.02 -10.21 -26.52
C LEU A 105 9.28 -11.08 -26.61
N LYS A 106 9.80 -11.55 -25.47
CA LYS A 106 10.96 -12.46 -25.43
C LYS A 106 10.68 -13.76 -26.20
N LYS A 107 9.53 -14.39 -25.98
CA LYS A 107 9.12 -15.63 -26.68
C LYS A 107 8.93 -15.43 -28.18
N ALA A 108 8.45 -14.26 -28.62
CA ALA A 108 8.33 -13.93 -30.03
C ALA A 108 9.70 -13.77 -30.69
N ARG A 109 10.65 -13.11 -30.02
CA ARG A 109 12.03 -12.97 -30.49
C ARG A 109 12.76 -14.31 -30.58
N ASP A 110 12.64 -15.17 -29.57
CA ASP A 110 13.32 -16.47 -29.54
C ASP A 110 12.82 -17.43 -30.65
N ARG A 111 11.64 -17.16 -31.23
CA ARG A 111 11.09 -17.89 -32.40
C ARG A 111 11.54 -17.33 -33.75
N SER A 112 12.17 -16.14 -33.77
CA SER A 112 12.63 -15.45 -34.98
C SER A 112 14.15 -15.33 -34.92
N THR A 113 14.87 -16.31 -35.50
CA THR A 113 16.35 -16.45 -35.50
C THR A 113 17.10 -15.37 -36.29
N SER A 114 16.78 -14.09 -36.11
CA SER A 114 17.44 -13.00 -36.83
C SER A 114 18.03 -11.98 -35.86
N GLN A 115 19.35 -11.85 -35.94
CA GLN A 115 20.16 -10.79 -35.32
C GLN A 115 19.51 -9.42 -35.57
N ALA A 116 18.96 -8.82 -34.52
CA ALA A 116 18.60 -7.41 -34.50
C ALA A 116 19.14 -6.81 -33.20
N THR A 117 20.22 -6.05 -33.34
CA THR A 117 20.81 -5.19 -32.31
C THR A 117 19.92 -3.97 -32.10
N VAL A 118 18.96 -4.09 -31.18
CA VAL A 118 18.35 -2.92 -30.52
C VAL A 118 18.13 -3.29 -29.05
N SER A 119 18.77 -2.54 -28.15
CA SER A 119 18.79 -2.75 -26.71
C SER A 119 17.37 -2.86 -26.13
N PRO A 120 17.01 -3.96 -25.44
CA PRO A 120 15.67 -4.10 -24.92
C PRO A 120 15.52 -3.24 -23.68
N ASN A 121 14.98 -2.04 -23.88
CA ASN A 121 14.05 -1.39 -22.96
C ASN A 121 14.50 -1.33 -21.48
N ASP A 122 15.58 -0.60 -21.17
CA ASP A 122 15.87 0.19 -19.93
C ASP A 122 15.39 -0.28 -18.53
N ARG A 123 14.97 -1.53 -18.31
CA ARG A 123 14.47 -2.06 -17.02
C ARG A 123 15.28 -3.27 -16.62
N ARG A 124 15.75 -3.31 -15.37
CA ARG A 124 16.63 -4.39 -14.91
C ARG A 124 15.81 -5.57 -14.41
N PRO A 125 16.22 -6.81 -14.72
CA PRO A 125 15.70 -8.00 -14.04
C PRO A 125 15.77 -7.78 -12.51
N GLY A 126 14.63 -7.94 -11.82
CA GLY A 126 14.50 -7.72 -10.38
C GLY A 126 13.90 -6.38 -9.95
N ASP A 127 13.66 -5.42 -10.85
CA ASP A 127 12.98 -4.16 -10.50
C ASP A 127 11.54 -4.42 -10.01
N ASP A 128 10.81 -5.32 -10.67
CA ASP A 128 9.43 -5.67 -10.31
C ASP A 128 9.36 -6.47 -8.99
N ASP A 129 10.37 -7.29 -8.70
CA ASP A 129 10.49 -8.00 -7.41
C ASP A 129 10.72 -7.02 -6.26
N LYS A 130 11.54 -5.98 -6.47
CA LYS A 130 11.70 -4.90 -5.48
C LYS A 130 10.40 -4.14 -5.24
N ILE A 131 9.60 -3.89 -6.29
CA ILE A 131 8.29 -3.24 -6.14
C ILE A 131 7.37 -4.09 -5.26
N ARG A 132 7.23 -5.38 -5.54
CA ARG A 132 6.42 -6.29 -4.73
C ARG A 132 6.92 -6.34 -3.28
N LEU A 133 8.24 -6.45 -3.09
CA LEU A 133 8.86 -6.52 -1.77
C LEU A 133 8.61 -5.24 -0.97
N GLN A 134 8.72 -4.07 -1.58
CA GLN A 134 8.39 -2.81 -0.91
C GLN A 134 6.92 -2.79 -0.48
N LEU A 135 5.99 -3.19 -1.36
CA LEU A 135 4.57 -3.26 -1.02
C LEU A 135 4.30 -4.20 0.16
N LEU A 136 5.00 -5.35 0.22
CA LEU A 136 4.91 -6.27 1.35
C LEU A 136 5.39 -5.61 2.65
N ILE A 137 6.54 -4.93 2.62
CA ILE A 137 7.10 -4.24 3.80
C ILE A 137 6.15 -3.15 4.28
N ASP A 138 5.60 -2.36 3.34
CA ASP A 138 4.67 -1.27 3.59
C ASP A 138 3.37 -1.78 4.24
N VAL A 139 2.76 -2.81 3.66
CA VAL A 139 1.52 -3.41 4.19
C VAL A 139 1.75 -4.07 5.54
N ARG A 140 2.89 -4.75 5.77
CA ARG A 140 3.22 -5.31 7.08
C ARG A 140 3.44 -4.25 8.15
N ALA A 141 4.09 -3.14 7.80
CA ALA A 141 4.25 -2.01 8.71
C ALA A 141 2.89 -1.39 9.06
N PHE A 142 2.01 -1.21 8.07
CA PHE A 142 0.65 -0.76 8.28
C PHE A 142 -0.14 -1.70 9.20
N PHE A 143 -0.12 -3.01 8.93
CA PHE A 143 -0.79 -4.03 9.75
C PHE A 143 -0.33 -3.98 11.22
N LYS A 144 0.99 -3.93 11.45
CA LYS A 144 1.56 -3.80 12.79
C LYS A 144 1.14 -2.49 13.46
N GLY A 145 1.04 -1.40 12.71
CA GLY A 145 0.53 -0.13 13.20
C GLY A 145 -0.91 -0.21 13.70
N VAL A 146 -1.79 -0.91 12.98
CA VAL A 146 -3.18 -1.16 13.41
C VAL A 146 -3.21 -1.89 14.76
N GLU A 147 -2.42 -2.97 14.89
CA GLU A 147 -2.34 -3.76 16.13
C GLU A 147 -1.85 -2.94 17.32
N GLN A 148 -0.84 -2.09 17.10
CA GLN A 148 -0.27 -1.22 18.15
C GLN A 148 -1.25 -0.19 18.69
N MET A 149 -2.29 0.17 17.93
CA MET A 149 -3.33 1.11 18.37
C MET A 149 -4.51 0.42 19.06
N GLY A 150 -4.37 -0.87 19.39
CA GLY A 150 -5.34 -1.63 20.17
C GLY A 150 -6.60 -2.02 19.39
N VAL A 151 -6.59 -1.88 18.07
CA VAL A 151 -7.73 -2.26 17.22
C VAL A 151 -7.59 -3.72 16.80
N LYS A 152 -8.67 -4.49 16.92
CA LYS A 152 -8.68 -5.88 16.45
C LYS A 152 -8.57 -5.90 14.94
N THR A 153 -7.50 -6.49 14.40
CA THR A 153 -7.26 -6.60 12.95
C THR A 153 -8.40 -7.32 12.22
N SER A 154 -9.06 -8.27 12.87
CA SER A 154 -10.24 -8.97 12.35
C SER A 154 -11.48 -8.09 12.18
N SER A 155 -11.51 -6.91 12.81
CA SER A 155 -12.61 -5.95 12.72
C SER A 155 -12.41 -4.89 11.64
N ILE A 156 -11.23 -4.89 11.00
CA ILE A 156 -10.90 -3.96 9.91
C ILE A 156 -11.22 -4.61 8.58
N GLU A 157 -12.08 -3.95 7.81
CA GLU A 157 -12.46 -4.43 6.49
C GLU A 157 -11.26 -4.43 5.53
N LYS A 158 -11.16 -5.45 4.66
CA LYS A 158 -10.09 -5.63 3.66
C LYS A 158 -8.66 -5.81 4.20
N LEU A 159 -8.42 -5.75 5.52
CA LEU A 159 -7.05 -5.83 6.06
C LEU A 159 -6.39 -7.18 5.82
N SER A 160 -7.12 -8.27 6.10
CA SER A 160 -6.63 -9.63 5.84
C SER A 160 -6.41 -9.85 4.34
N GLU A 161 -7.34 -9.39 3.50
CA GLU A 161 -7.26 -9.52 2.05
C GLU A 161 -6.07 -8.74 1.46
N LEU A 162 -5.79 -7.55 1.98
CA LEU A 162 -4.64 -6.75 1.60
C LEU A 162 -3.32 -7.45 1.91
N LEU A 163 -3.22 -8.04 3.11
CA LEU A 163 -2.02 -8.81 3.49
C LEU A 163 -1.86 -10.05 2.59
N MET A 164 -2.93 -10.80 2.35
CA MET A 164 -2.90 -11.95 1.45
C MET A 164 -2.52 -11.56 0.01
N LEU A 165 -3.01 -10.42 -0.49
CA LEU A 165 -2.71 -9.91 -1.83
C LEU A 165 -1.19 -9.68 -2.03
N VAL A 166 -0.54 -9.02 -1.08
CA VAL A 166 0.91 -8.78 -1.17
C VAL A 166 1.74 -10.03 -0.91
N GLU A 167 1.26 -10.97 -0.11
CA GLU A 167 1.99 -12.22 0.17
C GLU A 167 1.93 -13.23 -0.98
N THR A 168 0.78 -13.33 -1.66
CA THR A 168 0.61 -14.21 -2.82
C THR A 168 1.46 -13.76 -4.01
N THR A 169 1.59 -12.45 -4.21
CA THR A 169 2.40 -11.89 -5.30
C THR A 169 3.90 -12.07 -5.11
N GLN A 170 4.40 -12.35 -3.90
CA GLN A 170 5.80 -12.70 -3.66
C GLN A 170 6.18 -14.11 -4.14
N ARG A 171 5.19 -15.00 -4.27
CA ARG A 171 5.41 -16.41 -4.62
C ARG A 171 5.25 -16.70 -6.13
N SER A 172 4.91 -15.68 -6.92
CA SER A 172 4.62 -15.77 -8.35
C SER A 172 5.82 -15.38 -9.19
#